data_AF-A0A3L7X5U9-F1
#
_entry.id   AF-A0A3L7X5U9-F1
#
_cell.length_a   1.000
_cell.length_b   1.000
_cell.length_c   1.000
_cell.angle_alpha   90.00
_cell.angle_beta   90.00
_cell.angle_gamma   90.00
#
_symmetry.space_group_name_H-M   'P 1'
#
loop_
_entity.id
_entity.type
_entity.pdbx_description
1 polymer ?
#
loop_
_entity_poly.entity_id
_entity_poly.type
_entity_poly.pdbx_seq_one_letter_code
_entity_poly.pdbx_strand_id
1 'polypeptide(L)'
;MAEQLAFLPEGTGGTLIRFTEASGIQFQFKTGHSFYRPHRTPDGSNTDLRNTELTPDEIEAKIVTDIHLFLDSGGSLPILGQDFRQPMQREILVEGHRIAYRAVELPNGSISVGTYFAMS
;
A
#
# COMPACT_ATOMS: atom_id res chain seq x y z
N MET A 1 -0.61 -22.43 -4.81
CA MET A 1 0.35 -21.81 -3.86
C MET A 1 0.42 -20.35 -4.24
N ALA A 2 0.12 -19.42 -3.33
CA ALA A 2 0.34 -18.01 -3.62
C ALA A 2 1.86 -17.80 -3.71
N GLU A 3 2.31 -17.17 -4.77
CA GLU A 3 3.72 -16.81 -4.93
C GLU A 3 4.11 -15.87 -3.78
N GLN A 4 5.19 -16.20 -3.07
CA GLN A 4 5.68 -15.32 -2.02
C GLN A 4 6.38 -14.14 -2.68
N LEU A 5 5.77 -12.96 -2.59
CA LEU A 5 6.30 -11.72 -3.16
C LEU A 5 7.64 -11.36 -2.50
N ALA A 6 8.60 -10.97 -3.32
CA ALA A 6 9.91 -10.50 -2.87
C ALA A 6 9.96 -8.97 -2.94
N PHE A 7 10.14 -8.33 -1.79
CA PHE A 7 10.18 -6.88 -1.68
C PHE A 7 11.63 -6.38 -1.62
N LEU A 8 12.03 -5.63 -2.64
CA LEU A 8 13.35 -5.00 -2.74
C LEU A 8 13.32 -3.62 -2.08
N PRO A 9 14.16 -3.35 -1.07
CA PRO A 9 14.21 -2.06 -0.40
C PRO A 9 15.14 -1.05 -1.12
N GLU A 10 14.74 0.22 -1.09
CA GLU A 10 15.57 1.37 -1.42
C GLU A 10 15.43 2.43 -0.32
N GLY A 11 16.56 2.90 0.23
CA GLY A 11 16.56 3.80 1.39
C GLY A 11 16.32 3.07 2.72
N THR A 12 16.09 3.83 3.80
CA THR A 12 15.91 3.28 5.16
C THR A 12 14.98 4.15 6.01
N GLY A 13 14.45 3.58 7.10
CA GLY A 13 13.64 4.31 8.08
C GLY A 13 12.49 5.08 7.43
N GLY A 14 12.34 6.36 7.78
CA GLY A 14 11.25 7.21 7.29
C GLY A 14 11.25 7.49 5.79
N THR A 15 12.31 7.14 5.05
CA THR A 15 12.41 7.32 3.59
C THR A 15 12.46 6.00 2.83
N LEU A 16 12.28 4.86 3.51
CA LEU A 16 12.26 3.55 2.87
C LEU A 16 11.17 3.48 1.79
N ILE A 17 11.56 3.01 0.62
CA ILE A 17 10.66 2.60 -0.45
C ILE A 17 10.88 1.11 -0.69
N ARG A 18 9.81 0.34 -0.88
CA ARG A 18 9.90 -1.09 -1.22
C ARG A 18 9.28 -1.31 -2.59
N PHE A 19 9.86 -2.20 -3.37
CA PHE A 19 9.40 -2.55 -4.71
C PHE A 19 9.14 -4.05 -4.80
N THR A 20 8.09 -4.43 -5.52
CA THR A 20 7.85 -5.84 -5.89
C THR A 20 7.23 -5.89 -7.28
N GLU A 21 7.24 -7.05 -7.90
CA GLU A 21 6.48 -7.34 -9.11
C GLU A 21 5.46 -8.42 -8.82
N ALA A 22 4.24 -8.27 -9.34
CA ALA A 22 3.21 -9.29 -9.25
C ALA A 22 2.38 -9.30 -10.54
N SER A 23 2.23 -10.48 -11.15
CA SER A 23 1.51 -10.66 -12.43
C SER A 23 1.94 -9.68 -13.53
N GLY A 24 3.24 -9.35 -13.61
CA GLY A 24 3.80 -8.42 -14.59
C GLY A 24 3.57 -6.93 -14.30
N ILE A 25 2.99 -6.58 -13.15
CA ILE A 25 2.81 -5.20 -12.70
C ILE A 25 3.87 -4.89 -11.64
N GLN A 26 4.61 -3.80 -11.82
CA GLN A 26 5.52 -3.29 -10.80
C GLN A 26 4.75 -2.48 -9.76
N PHE A 27 5.06 -2.73 -8.49
CA PHE A 27 4.52 -2.01 -7.35
C PHE A 27 5.63 -1.27 -6.62
N GLN A 28 5.32 -0.06 -6.17
CA GLN A 28 6.15 0.75 -5.30
C GLN A 28 5.37 1.09 -4.03
N PHE A 29 5.97 0.85 -2.87
CA PHE A 29 5.41 1.16 -1.55
C PHE A 29 6.26 2.21 -0.86
N LYS A 30 5.64 3.30 -0.41
CA LYS A 30 6.32 4.29 0.46
C LYS A 30 6.29 3.80 1.91
N THR A 31 6.92 2.66 2.18
CA THR A 31 6.95 1.97 3.48
C THR A 31 7.49 2.86 4.60
N GLY A 32 8.51 3.67 4.32
CA GLY A 32 9.08 4.61 5.27
C GLY A 32 8.10 5.69 5.68
N HIS A 33 7.24 6.13 4.77
CA HIS A 33 6.16 7.03 5.11
C HIS A 33 5.05 6.29 5.85
N SER A 34 4.68 5.09 5.42
CA SER A 34 3.47 4.35 5.83
C SER A 34 3.64 3.57 7.14
N PHE A 35 4.70 2.76 7.23
CA PHE A 35 4.94 1.87 8.36
C PHE A 35 5.82 2.52 9.43
N TYR A 36 6.88 3.24 9.03
CA TYR A 36 7.86 3.79 9.97
C TYR A 36 7.49 5.17 10.54
N ARG A 37 6.24 5.62 10.34
CA ARG A 37 5.71 6.87 10.93
C ARG A 37 4.30 6.64 11.48
N PRO A 38 3.95 7.28 12.60
CA PRO A 38 2.59 7.30 13.10
C PRO A 38 1.68 8.11 12.15
N HIS A 39 0.42 7.70 12.03
CA HIS A 39 -0.60 8.34 11.23
C HIS A 39 -1.77 8.77 12.08
N ARG A 40 -2.42 9.87 11.66
CA ARG A 40 -3.68 10.31 12.26
C ARG A 40 -4.83 9.79 11.43
N THR A 41 -5.70 9.00 12.04
CA THR A 41 -6.92 8.47 11.41
C THR A 41 -8.01 9.55 11.35
N PRO A 42 -9.07 9.35 10.54
CA PRO A 42 -10.15 10.32 10.41
C PRO A 42 -10.89 10.66 11.72
N ASP A 43 -10.93 9.73 12.68
CA ASP A 43 -11.51 9.94 14.01
C ASP A 43 -10.62 10.80 14.94
N GLY A 44 -9.44 11.18 14.47
CA GLY A 44 -8.47 12.00 15.18
C GLY A 44 -7.52 11.23 16.09
N SER A 45 -7.64 9.90 16.19
CA SER A 45 -6.70 9.06 16.92
C SER A 45 -5.38 8.90 16.15
N ASN A 46 -4.31 8.54 16.89
CA ASN A 46 -3.01 8.25 16.30
C ASN A 46 -2.80 6.74 16.27
N THR A 47 -2.48 6.21 15.09
CA THR A 47 -2.12 4.81 14.91
C THR A 47 -0.66 4.71 14.50
N ASP A 48 0.01 3.67 14.97
CA ASP A 48 1.39 3.37 14.62
C ASP A 48 1.50 1.87 14.37
N LEU A 49 1.76 1.49 13.12
CA LEU A 49 1.83 0.09 12.72
C LEU A 49 2.97 -0.66 13.43
N ARG A 50 3.98 0.05 13.93
CA ARG A 50 5.08 -0.52 14.72
C ARG A 50 4.65 -0.99 16.11
N ASN A 51 3.47 -0.56 16.57
CA ASN A 51 2.87 -1.05 17.82
C ASN A 51 2.06 -2.34 17.61
N THR A 52 1.97 -2.85 16.38
CA THR A 52 1.37 -4.15 16.04
C THR A 52 2.46 -5.20 15.84
N GLU A 53 2.09 -6.46 15.70
CA GLU A 53 3.01 -7.55 15.32
C GLU A 53 3.15 -7.69 13.79
N LEU A 54 2.44 -6.86 13.01
CA LEU A 54 2.48 -6.90 11.55
C LEU A 54 3.82 -6.44 11.01
N THR A 55 4.25 -7.08 9.94
CA THR A 55 5.39 -6.67 9.13
C THR A 55 4.94 -5.89 7.89
N PRO A 56 5.82 -5.06 7.29
CA PRO A 56 5.55 -4.48 5.99
C PRO A 56 5.20 -5.52 4.93
N ASP A 57 5.84 -6.69 4.93
CA ASP A 57 5.61 -7.74 3.93
C ASP A 57 4.19 -8.29 3.97
N GLU A 58 3.65 -8.54 5.17
CA GLU A 58 2.28 -9.04 5.33
C GLU A 58 1.26 -8.02 4.84
N ILE A 59 1.46 -6.74 5.18
CA ILE A 59 0.57 -5.66 4.77
C ILE A 59 0.66 -5.46 3.24
N GLU A 60 1.86 -5.30 2.72
CA GLU A 60 2.10 -4.97 1.31
C GLU A 60 1.65 -6.12 0.40
N ALA A 61 1.86 -7.38 0.79
CA ALA A 61 1.35 -8.53 0.03
C ALA A 61 -0.19 -8.60 -0.01
N LYS A 62 -0.86 -8.24 1.10
CA LYS A 62 -2.34 -8.16 1.13
C LYS A 62 -2.86 -6.98 0.30
N ILE A 63 -2.15 -5.85 0.26
CA ILE A 63 -2.48 -4.72 -0.62
C ILE A 63 -2.34 -5.13 -2.10
N VAL A 64 -1.25 -5.81 -2.48
CA VAL A 64 -1.07 -6.33 -3.85
C VAL A 64 -2.24 -7.25 -4.23
N THR A 65 -2.61 -8.17 -3.33
CA THR A 65 -3.73 -9.09 -3.55
C THR A 65 -5.05 -8.34 -3.77
N ASP A 66 -5.39 -7.37 -2.92
CA ASP A 66 -6.63 -6.60 -3.04
C ASP A 66 -6.66 -5.73 -4.30
N ILE A 67 -5.52 -5.15 -4.70
CA ILE A 67 -5.43 -4.38 -5.95
C ILE A 67 -5.68 -5.29 -7.16
N HIS A 68 -5.08 -6.48 -7.22
CA HIS A 68 -5.37 -7.43 -8.30
C HIS A 68 -6.85 -7.83 -8.33
N LEU A 69 -7.44 -8.18 -7.18
CA LEU A 69 -8.86 -8.50 -7.12
C LEU A 69 -9.75 -7.34 -7.59
N PHE A 70 -9.40 -6.11 -7.23
CA PHE A 70 -10.12 -4.93 -7.67
C PHE A 70 -10.04 -4.73 -9.19
N LEU A 71 -8.84 -4.84 -9.77
CA LEU A 71 -8.63 -4.73 -11.21
C LEU A 71 -9.33 -5.86 -11.98
N ASP A 72 -9.23 -7.10 -11.51
CA ASP A 72 -9.86 -8.28 -12.12
C ASP A 72 -11.40 -8.18 -12.08
N SER A 73 -11.96 -7.47 -11.08
CA SER A 73 -13.39 -7.18 -11.00
C SER A 73 -13.87 -6.04 -11.91
N GLY A 74 -12.97 -5.48 -12.73
CA GLY A 74 -13.26 -4.36 -13.64
C GLY A 74 -13.03 -2.98 -13.03
N GLY A 75 -12.41 -2.90 -11.85
CA GLY A 75 -11.97 -1.65 -11.25
C GLY A 75 -10.81 -1.01 -12.02
N SER A 76 -10.57 0.28 -11.77
CA SER A 76 -9.42 1.01 -12.31
C SER A 76 -8.84 1.96 -11.28
N LEU A 77 -7.52 2.15 -11.31
CA LEU A 77 -6.83 3.11 -10.45
C LEU A 77 -6.83 4.50 -11.12
N PRO A 78 -6.90 5.58 -10.33
CA PRO A 78 -6.59 6.90 -10.83
C PRO A 78 -5.15 6.96 -11.35
N ILE A 79 -4.98 7.42 -12.58
CA ILE A 79 -3.66 7.60 -13.21
C ILE A 79 -3.10 8.97 -12.77
N LEU A 80 -1.88 8.98 -12.23
CA LEU A 80 -1.19 10.20 -11.84
C LEU A 80 -0.85 11.03 -13.08
N GLY A 81 -1.32 12.27 -13.14
CA GLY A 81 -1.17 13.14 -14.31
C GLY A 81 -1.98 14.42 -14.20
N GLN A 82 -2.24 15.07 -15.34
CA GLN A 82 -2.85 16.40 -15.41
C GLN A 82 -4.29 16.45 -14.84
N ASP A 83 -5.03 15.35 -14.88
CA ASP A 83 -6.42 15.24 -14.39
C ASP A 83 -6.54 14.46 -13.05
N PHE A 84 -5.42 14.24 -12.36
CA PHE A 84 -5.41 13.53 -11.10
C PHE A 84 -6.11 14.34 -10.00
N ARG A 85 -7.20 13.80 -9.45
CA ARG A 85 -7.95 14.44 -8.36
C ARG A 85 -7.54 13.95 -6.99
N GLN A 86 -7.46 12.63 -6.83
CA GLN A 86 -7.16 11.97 -5.57
C GLN A 86 -6.78 10.50 -5.82
N PRO A 87 -5.99 9.89 -4.92
CA PRO A 87 -5.69 8.47 -5.01
C PRO A 87 -6.94 7.64 -4.74
N MET A 88 -6.95 6.41 -5.25
CA MET A 88 -7.90 5.41 -4.78
C MET A 88 -7.61 5.14 -3.30
N GLN A 89 -8.65 5.11 -2.46
CA GLN A 89 -8.54 4.67 -1.07
C GLN A 89 -9.38 3.41 -0.87
N ARG A 90 -8.79 2.39 -0.26
CA ARG A 90 -9.44 1.11 0.06
C ARG A 90 -9.01 0.62 1.44
N GLU A 91 -9.77 -0.32 1.99
CA GLU A 91 -9.51 -0.95 3.29
C GLU A 91 -9.41 -2.46 3.11
N ILE A 92 -8.45 -3.07 3.81
CA ILE A 92 -8.21 -4.52 3.84
C ILE A 92 -8.08 -4.99 5.28
N LEU A 93 -8.21 -6.30 5.50
CA LEU A 93 -7.94 -6.95 6.78
C LEU A 93 -6.61 -7.72 6.71
N VAL A 94 -5.72 -7.45 7.66
CA VAL A 94 -4.40 -8.12 7.78
C VAL A 94 -4.27 -8.59 9.23
N GLU A 95 -4.28 -9.90 9.46
CA GLU A 95 -4.21 -10.52 10.80
C GLU A 95 -5.13 -9.84 11.85
N GLY A 96 -6.37 -9.54 11.47
CA GLY A 96 -7.36 -8.91 12.36
C GLY A 96 -7.26 -7.38 12.47
N HIS A 97 -6.21 -6.76 11.92
CA HIS A 97 -6.10 -5.31 11.82
C HIS A 97 -6.69 -4.79 10.51
N ARG A 98 -7.52 -3.75 10.61
CA ARG A 98 -8.05 -3.05 9.46
C ARG A 98 -7.01 -2.04 8.96
N ILE A 99 -6.55 -2.19 7.73
CA ILE A 99 -5.54 -1.32 7.12
C ILE A 99 -6.18 -0.54 5.97
N ALA A 100 -6.13 0.78 6.03
CA ALA A 100 -6.47 1.64 4.90
C ALA A 100 -5.21 1.90 4.07
N TYR A 101 -5.34 1.94 2.74
CA TYR A 101 -4.24 2.27 1.85
C TYR A 101 -4.68 3.18 0.70
N ARG A 102 -3.71 3.88 0.12
CA ARG A 102 -3.90 4.81 -0.99
C ARG A 102 -2.99 4.45 -2.15
N ALA A 103 -3.59 4.22 -3.32
CA ALA A 103 -2.85 3.81 -4.51
C ALA A 103 -3.22 4.65 -5.74
N VAL A 104 -2.26 4.75 -6.65
CA VAL A 104 -2.38 5.38 -7.97
C VAL A 104 -1.66 4.52 -8.99
N GLU A 105 -2.07 4.63 -10.25
CA GLU A 105 -1.28 4.15 -11.38
C GLU A 105 -0.36 5.27 -11.87
N LEU A 106 0.90 4.95 -12.13
CA LEU A 106 1.87 5.88 -12.72
C LEU A 106 1.78 5.82 -14.25
N PRO A 107 2.20 6.86 -14.99
CA PRO A 107 2.10 6.89 -16.46
C PRO A 107 2.80 5.73 -17.21
N ASN A 108 3.71 5.01 -16.54
CA ASN A 108 4.39 3.84 -17.07
C ASN A 108 3.66 2.51 -16.78
N GLY A 109 2.45 2.55 -16.22
CA GLY A 109 1.64 1.38 -15.86
C GLY A 109 2.02 0.72 -14.53
N SER A 110 3.02 1.24 -13.80
CA SER A 110 3.33 0.76 -12.45
C SER A 110 2.37 1.33 -11.41
N ILE A 111 2.23 0.65 -10.27
CA ILE A 111 1.31 1.07 -9.21
C ILE A 111 2.09 1.61 -8.02
N SER A 112 1.76 2.82 -7.57
CA SER A 112 2.39 3.45 -6.41
C SER A 112 1.41 3.50 -5.23
N VAL A 113 1.76 2.83 -4.14
CA VAL A 113 1.06 2.89 -2.86
C VAL A 113 1.73 3.96 -2.00
N GLY A 114 1.08 5.13 -1.97
CA GLY A 114 1.65 6.34 -1.38
C GLY A 114 1.60 6.36 0.15
N THR A 115 0.57 5.74 0.74
CA THR A 115 0.37 5.66 2.18
C THR A 115 -0.47 4.43 2.51
N TYR A 116 -0.17 3.74 3.61
CA TYR A 116 -1.08 2.83 4.31
C TYR A 116 -0.97 3.02 5.82
N PHE A 117 -2.05 2.77 6.56
CA PHE A 117 -2.12 2.97 8.01
C PHE A 117 -3.22 2.09 8.64
N ALA A 118 -3.04 1.75 9.91
CA ALA A 118 -4.07 1.06 10.68
C ALA A 118 -5.24 2.00 10.95
N MET A 119 -6.45 1.45 10.85
CA MET A 119 -7.69 2.06 11.30
C MET A 119 -7.96 1.64 12.75
N SER A 120 -8.51 2.56 13.53
CA SER A 120 -9.02 2.31 14.88
C SER A 120 -10.28 1.45 14.89
#